data_AF-A0A7I8C6U3-F1
#
_entry.id   AF-A0A7I8C6U3-F1
#
_cell.length_a   1.000
_cell.length_b   1.000
_cell.length_c   1.000
_cell.angle_alpha   90.00
_cell.angle_beta   90.00
_cell.angle_gamma   90.00
#
_symmetry.space_group_name_H-M   'P 1'
#
loop_
_entity.id
_entity.type
_entity.pdbx_description
1 polymer ?
#
loop_
_entity_poly.entity_id
_entity_poly.type
_entity_poly.pdbx_seq_one_letter_code
_entity_poly.pdbx_strand_id
1 'polypeptide(L)'
;MNKHPVALAASAVGGYKALADILGVTKGAVHQWMAADRRVPIEHCTPIEQATGGVVTRQMLRPDDWQSIWPELIEPGRPDASDDVQPPVGGIKKDSKLARASAIS
;
A
#
# COMPACT_ATOMS: atom_id res chain seq x y z
N MET A 1 -14.16 -26.33 -6.45
CA MET A 1 -12.92 -26.36 -5.63
C MET A 1 -12.68 -24.96 -5.11
N ASN A 2 -12.99 -24.69 -3.84
CA ASN A 2 -12.65 -23.42 -3.21
C ASN A 2 -11.13 -23.34 -3.10
N LYS A 3 -10.50 -22.51 -3.95
CA LYS A 3 -9.05 -22.34 -3.95
C LYS A 3 -8.66 -21.50 -2.74
N HIS A 4 -7.75 -22.00 -1.92
CA HIS A 4 -7.20 -21.26 -0.79
C HIS A 4 -6.48 -19.99 -1.30
N PRO A 5 -6.59 -18.84 -0.62
CA PRO A 5 -5.96 -17.59 -1.08
C PRO A 5 -4.43 -17.72 -1.20
N VAL A 6 -3.78 -18.49 -0.33
CA VAL A 6 -2.33 -18.81 -0.45
C VAL A 6 -2.00 -19.58 -1.73
N ALA A 7 -2.90 -20.46 -2.20
CA ALA A 7 -2.70 -21.17 -3.46
C ALA A 7 -2.87 -20.25 -4.68
N LEU A 8 -3.76 -19.26 -4.60
CA LEU A 8 -3.88 -18.20 -5.60
C LEU A 8 -2.62 -17.33 -5.63
N ALA A 9 -2.13 -16.92 -4.46
CA ALA A 9 -0.90 -16.15 -4.34
C ALA A 9 0.29 -16.91 -4.94
N ALA A 10 0.44 -18.19 -4.58
CA ALA A 10 1.47 -19.06 -5.15
C ALA A 10 1.35 -19.12 -6.68
N SER A 11 0.13 -19.22 -7.23
CA SER A 11 -0.06 -19.25 -8.69
C SER A 11 0.33 -17.93 -9.36
N ALA A 12 0.06 -16.79 -8.72
CA ALA A 12 0.38 -15.47 -9.26
C ALA A 12 1.89 -15.19 -9.31
N VAL A 13 2.65 -15.68 -8.32
CA VAL A 13 4.11 -15.44 -8.22
C VAL A 13 4.98 -16.53 -8.86
N GLY A 14 4.37 -17.57 -9.46
CA GLY A 14 5.09 -18.67 -10.13
C GLY A 14 5.35 -19.92 -9.28
N GLY A 15 4.76 -20.03 -8.10
CA GLY A 15 4.63 -21.26 -7.32
C GLY A 15 4.91 -21.09 -5.82
N TYR A 16 4.68 -22.16 -5.05
CA TYR A 16 4.89 -22.14 -3.59
C TYR A 16 6.33 -21.88 -3.16
N LYS A 17 7.32 -22.34 -3.94
CA LYS A 17 8.74 -22.08 -3.65
C LYS A 17 9.09 -20.62 -3.87
N ALA A 18 8.63 -20.01 -4.97
CA ALA A 18 8.85 -18.59 -5.25
C ALA A 18 8.19 -17.72 -4.18
N LEU A 19 6.96 -18.05 -3.80
CA LEU A 19 6.27 -17.36 -2.71
C LEU A 19 7.03 -17.45 -1.39
N ALA A 20 7.53 -18.64 -1.03
CA ALA A 20 8.29 -18.84 0.20
C ALA A 20 9.61 -18.04 0.20
N ASP A 21 10.29 -17.98 -0.93
CA ASP A 21 11.55 -17.23 -1.12
C ASP A 21 11.33 -15.72 -0.94
N ILE A 22 10.30 -15.16 -1.58
CA ILE A 22 9.91 -13.74 -1.44
C ILE A 22 9.59 -13.39 0.01
N LEU A 23 8.94 -14.30 0.74
CA LEU A 23 8.54 -14.11 2.13
C LEU A 23 9.66 -14.42 3.13
N GLY A 24 10.80 -14.96 2.69
CA GLY A 24 11.88 -15.39 3.58
C GLY A 24 11.49 -16.56 4.51
N VAL A 25 10.50 -17.37 4.12
CA VAL A 25 10.01 -18.51 4.92
C VAL A 25 10.28 -19.84 4.22
N THR A 26 10.03 -20.94 4.93
CA THR A 26 10.09 -22.27 4.32
C THR A 26 8.83 -22.59 3.53
N LYS A 27 8.94 -23.40 2.46
CA LYS A 27 7.77 -23.93 1.73
C LYS A 27 6.80 -24.67 2.67
N GLY A 28 7.33 -25.34 3.69
CA GLY A 28 6.53 -26.03 4.71
C GLY A 28 5.65 -25.06 5.49
N ALA A 29 6.17 -23.88 5.87
CA ALA A 29 5.38 -22.84 6.53
C ALA A 29 4.21 -22.37 5.66
N VAL A 30 4.47 -22.10 4.37
CA VAL A 30 3.41 -21.72 3.40
C VAL A 30 2.33 -22.80 3.30
N HIS A 31 2.71 -24.08 3.28
CA HIS A 31 1.75 -25.20 3.29
C HIS A 31 0.96 -25.29 4.60
N GLN A 32 1.60 -25.05 5.74
CA GLN A 32 0.92 -25.08 7.04
C GLN A 32 -0.16 -24.00 7.12
N TRP A 33 0.01 -22.83 6.51
CA TRP A 33 -1.01 -21.79 6.49
C TRP A 33 -2.27 -22.14 5.69
N MET A 34 -2.24 -23.22 4.90
CA MET A 34 -3.42 -23.72 4.18
C MET A 34 -4.23 -24.73 5.00
N ALA A 35 -3.75 -25.12 6.18
CA ALA A 35 -4.48 -26.01 7.08
C ALA A 35 -5.62 -25.25 7.78
N ALA A 36 -6.74 -25.93 8.02
CA ALA A 36 -7.97 -25.30 8.55
C ALA A 36 -7.82 -24.61 9.92
N ASP A 37 -6.85 -25.03 10.73
CA ASP A 37 -6.59 -24.48 12.08
C ASP A 37 -5.51 -23.37 12.06
N ARG A 38 -4.88 -23.15 10.91
CA ARG A 38 -3.77 -22.21 10.76
C ARG A 38 -4.21 -21.05 9.88
N ARG A 39 -3.57 -19.91 10.13
CA ARG A 39 -3.77 -18.66 9.38
C ARG A 39 -2.43 -18.05 9.03
N VAL A 40 -2.43 -17.23 7.99
CA VAL A 40 -1.24 -16.49 7.59
C VAL A 40 -0.90 -15.47 8.70
N PRO A 41 0.35 -15.44 9.18
CA PRO A 41 0.82 -14.41 10.10
C PRO A 41 0.62 -13.01 9.52
N ILE A 42 0.31 -12.04 10.38
CA ILE A 42 -0.01 -10.67 9.98
C ILE A 42 1.16 -10.04 9.20
N GLU A 43 2.39 -10.31 9.64
CA GLU A 43 3.64 -9.85 9.02
C GLU A 43 3.80 -10.29 7.55
N HIS A 44 3.18 -11.40 7.15
CA HIS A 44 3.27 -11.91 5.78
C HIS A 44 2.10 -11.48 4.89
N CYS A 45 1.03 -10.90 5.44
CA CYS A 45 -0.14 -10.53 4.66
C CYS A 45 0.16 -9.40 3.65
N THR A 46 0.82 -8.34 4.11
CA THR A 46 1.25 -7.22 3.26
C THR A 46 2.22 -7.64 2.15
N PRO A 47 3.32 -8.37 2.43
CA PRO A 47 4.24 -8.78 1.36
C PRO A 47 3.60 -9.76 0.36
N ILE A 48 2.66 -10.61 0.78
CA ILE A 48 1.89 -11.44 -0.17
C ILE A 48 1.06 -10.55 -1.11
N GLU A 49 0.36 -9.54 -0.58
CA GLU A 49 -0.44 -8.62 -1.39
C GLU A 49 0.43 -7.87 -2.42
N GLN A 50 1.59 -7.38 -1.99
CA GLN A 50 2.55 -6.71 -2.88
C GLN A 50 3.14 -7.65 -3.92
N ALA A 51 3.57 -8.86 -3.52
CA ALA A 51 4.15 -9.85 -4.43
C ALA A 51 3.15 -10.32 -5.49
N THR A 52 1.86 -10.35 -5.15
CA THR A 52 0.79 -10.75 -6.06
C THR A 52 0.19 -9.57 -6.83
N GLY A 53 0.68 -8.35 -6.64
CA GLY A 53 0.16 -7.16 -7.32
C GLY A 53 -1.31 -6.88 -7.00
N GLY A 54 -1.78 -7.25 -5.81
CA GLY A 54 -3.17 -7.07 -5.38
C GLY A 54 -4.13 -8.16 -5.85
N VAL A 55 -3.66 -9.24 -6.51
CA VAL A 55 -4.52 -10.40 -6.84
C VAL A 55 -5.04 -11.08 -5.57
N VAL A 56 -4.23 -11.11 -4.51
CA VAL A 56 -4.63 -11.61 -3.19
C VAL A 56 -4.44 -10.50 -2.19
N THR A 57 -5.53 -10.07 -1.54
CA THR A 57 -5.48 -9.01 -0.54
C THR A 57 -5.34 -9.58 0.87
N ARG A 58 -4.87 -8.74 1.81
CA ARG A 58 -4.82 -9.09 3.23
C ARG A 58 -6.18 -9.48 3.82
N GLN A 59 -7.28 -8.94 3.28
CA GLN A 59 -8.65 -9.32 3.64
C GLN A 59 -9.00 -10.75 3.22
N MET A 60 -8.58 -11.15 2.01
CA MET A 60 -8.77 -12.53 1.54
C MET A 60 -7.95 -13.54 2.34
N LEU A 61 -6.76 -13.17 2.81
CA LEU A 61 -5.90 -14.04 3.61
C LEU A 61 -6.41 -14.23 5.05
N ARG A 62 -7.16 -13.26 5.58
CA ARG A 62 -7.66 -13.25 6.97
C ARG A 62 -9.11 -12.76 7.06
N PRO A 63 -10.09 -13.50 6.51
CA PRO A 63 -11.48 -13.03 6.46
C PRO A 63 -12.11 -12.80 7.84
N ASP A 64 -11.64 -13.48 8.88
CA ASP A 64 -12.22 -13.39 10.24
C ASP A 64 -11.71 -12.22 11.09
N ASP A 65 -10.41 -11.88 10.99
CA ASP A 65 -9.77 -10.91 11.90
C ASP A 65 -9.29 -9.63 11.20
N TRP A 66 -9.36 -9.52 9.87
CA TRP A 66 -8.76 -8.38 9.15
C TRP A 66 -9.30 -7.03 9.63
N GLN A 67 -10.57 -6.98 10.05
CA GLN A 67 -11.23 -5.76 10.54
C GLN A 67 -10.60 -5.22 11.83
N SER A 68 -10.15 -6.10 12.71
CA SER A 68 -9.49 -5.70 13.97
C SER A 68 -8.03 -5.29 13.76
N ILE A 69 -7.39 -5.84 12.73
CA ILE A 69 -5.96 -5.59 12.44
C ILE A 69 -5.79 -4.34 11.56
N TRP A 70 -6.67 -4.18 10.57
CA TRP A 70 -6.66 -3.09 9.60
C TRP A 70 -8.03 -2.42 9.52
N PRO A 71 -8.47 -1.73 10.58
CA PRO A 71 -9.75 -1.03 10.60
C PRO A 71 -9.83 0.05 9.51
N GLU A 72 -8.69 0.59 9.05
CA GLU A 72 -8.63 1.56 7.95
C GLU A 72 -9.17 1.04 6.61
N LEU A 73 -9.32 -0.28 6.46
CA LEU A 73 -9.88 -0.91 5.26
C LEU A 73 -11.42 -1.02 5.29
N ILE A 74 -12.05 -0.82 6.45
CA ILE A 74 -13.51 -0.95 6.62
C ILE A 74 -14.24 0.25 6.02
N GLU A 75 -13.61 1.43 6.02
CA GLU A 75 -14.19 2.65 5.51
C GLU A 75 -13.65 2.97 4.11
N PRO A 76 -14.37 2.63 3.02
CA PRO A 76 -14.05 3.14 1.71
C PRO A 76 -14.50 4.61 1.62
N GLY A 77 -13.59 5.52 1.97
CA GLY A 77 -13.67 6.90 1.49
C GLY A 77 -14.26 7.93 2.45
N ARG A 78 -13.38 8.46 3.30
CA ARG A 78 -13.21 9.91 3.29
C ARG A 78 -11.73 10.24 3.10
N PRO A 79 -11.30 10.70 1.91
CA PRO A 79 -10.18 11.60 1.87
C PRO A 79 -10.65 12.87 2.58
N ASP A 80 -10.29 13.03 3.84
CA ASP A 80 -10.04 14.36 4.38
C ASP A 80 -8.68 14.71 3.76
N ALA A 81 -8.57 15.16 2.51
CA ALA A 81 -8.96 16.50 2.08
C ALA A 81 -8.68 17.56 3.15
N SER A 82 -7.50 17.53 3.77
CA SER A 82 -6.92 18.72 4.39
C SER A 82 -5.39 18.65 4.42
N ASP A 83 -4.77 18.85 3.26
CA ASP A 83 -3.56 19.68 3.17
C ASP A 83 -3.59 20.40 1.81
N ASP A 84 -4.67 21.17 1.58
CA ASP A 84 -4.69 22.22 0.55
C ASP A 84 -4.14 23.50 1.21
N VAL A 85 -2.82 23.54 1.47
CA VAL A 85 -2.10 24.81 1.42
C VAL A 85 -1.72 25.01 -0.04
N GLN A 86 -2.51 25.82 -0.74
CA GLN A 86 -2.17 26.31 -2.08
C GLN A 86 -1.00 27.29 -2.02
N PRO A 87 0.02 27.15 -2.87
CA PRO A 87 0.73 28.31 -3.40
C PRO A 87 0.73 28.32 -4.95
N PRO A 88 0.99 29.45 -5.61
CA PRO A 88 0.26 30.71 -5.57
C PRO A 88 -0.07 31.20 -7.02
N VAL A 89 -1.27 31.70 -7.33
CA VAL A 89 -1.45 32.45 -8.60
C VAL A 89 -2.57 33.49 -8.57
N GLY A 90 -2.20 34.75 -8.80
CA GLY A 90 -3.13 35.88 -8.93
C GLY A 90 -2.38 37.20 -8.89
N GLY A 91 -1.77 37.58 -10.03
CA GLY A 91 -1.00 38.81 -10.14
C GLY A 91 -1.84 40.08 -10.13
N ILE A 92 -1.24 41.18 -9.67
CA ILE A 92 -1.61 42.54 -10.05
C ILE A 92 -0.31 43.33 -10.27
N LYS A 93 -0.16 43.87 -11.49
CA LYS A 93 0.89 44.81 -11.89
C LYS A 93 0.50 46.21 -11.42
N LYS A 94 1.46 47.03 -10.99
CA LYS A 94 1.40 48.51 -11.09
C LYS A 94 2.80 49.11 -11.15
N ASP A 95 3.25 49.26 -12.39
CA ASP A 95 3.93 50.41 -13.02
C ASP A 95 4.58 51.50 -12.13
N SER A 96 5.83 51.82 -12.53
CA SER A 96 6.41 53.17 -12.61
C SER A 96 6.84 53.91 -11.32
N LYS A 97 8.15 54.21 -11.19
CA LYS A 97 8.76 55.48 -11.66
C LYS A 97 10.18 55.71 -11.10
N LEU A 98 11.10 56.12 -12.00
CA LEU A 98 12.37 56.89 -11.82
C LEU A 98 13.43 56.36 -10.83
N ALA A 99 14.58 55.84 -11.28
CA ALA A 99 15.75 56.58 -11.79
C ALA A 99 16.32 57.65 -10.84
N ARG A 100 17.52 57.41 -10.30
CA ARG A 100 18.77 58.06 -10.75
C ARG A 100 20.00 57.58 -9.96
N ALA A 101 21.05 57.31 -10.72
CA ALA A 101 22.43 57.24 -10.23
C ALA A 101 22.89 58.60 -9.71
N SER A 102 23.78 58.59 -8.71
CA SER A 102 24.80 59.62 -8.58
C SER A 102 26.05 59.03 -7.92
N ALA A 103 27.11 58.93 -8.70
CA ALA A 103 28.48 59.02 -8.22
C ALA A 103 28.81 60.49 -7.93
N ILE A 104 29.71 60.75 -6.96
CA ILE A 104 30.64 61.88 -6.75
C ILE A 104 31.00 61.87 -5.25
N SER A 105 32.22 62.05 -4.73
CA SER A 105 33.56 62.36 -5.25
C SER A 105 34.59 61.80 -4.25
#